data_AF-A0A2D6SYR7-F1
#
_entry.id   AF-A0A2D6SYR7-F1
#
_cell.length_a   1.000
_cell.length_b   1.000
_cell.length_c   1.000
_cell.angle_alpha   90.00
_cell.angle_beta   90.00
_cell.angle_gamma   90.00
#
_symmetry.space_group_name_H-M   'P 1'
#
loop_
_entity.id
_entity.type
_entity.pdbx_description
1 polymer ?
#
loop_
_entity_poly.entity_id
_entity_poly.type
_entity_poly.pdbx_seq_one_letter_code
_entity_poly.pdbx_strand_id
1 'polypeptide(L)'
;MTRQQRIVGQTPMEHLWDSDGDMSASRGNDLGTFEIRDLLRRGDLQFVVAEVGTFLKWIPFGETFEFWRREVRLHIVEPSADGFFLEDYPNEYAYRASLWQSADDCPIVLLEMHH
;
A
#
# COMPACT_ATOMS: atom_id res chain seq x y z
N MET A 1 -13.60 8.12 -22.95
CA MET A 1 -13.06 6.81 -22.53
C MET A 1 -13.42 6.63 -21.07
N THR A 2 -14.22 5.63 -20.75
CA THR A 2 -14.79 5.43 -19.41
C THR A 2 -13.73 4.79 -18.53
N ARG A 3 -13.26 5.51 -17.50
CA ARG A 3 -12.34 5.02 -16.46
C ARG A 3 -12.93 3.73 -15.86
N GLN A 4 -12.22 2.60 -15.95
CA GLN A 4 -12.65 1.39 -15.27
C GLN A 4 -12.35 1.53 -13.78
N GLN A 5 -13.31 2.03 -13.02
CA GLN A 5 -13.20 2.07 -11.56
C GLN A 5 -13.53 0.66 -11.02
N ARG A 6 -12.49 -0.14 -10.76
CA ARG A 6 -12.62 -1.46 -10.12
C ARG A 6 -12.43 -1.33 -8.61
N ILE A 7 -13.30 -2.00 -7.85
CA ILE A 7 -13.20 -2.09 -6.38
C ILE A 7 -12.28 -3.23 -5.96
N VAL A 8 -11.70 -3.11 -4.77
CA VAL A 8 -10.92 -4.16 -4.10
C VAL A 8 -11.89 -5.24 -3.62
N GLY A 9 -11.77 -6.45 -4.17
CA GLY A 9 -12.64 -7.58 -3.83
C GLY A 9 -12.13 -8.42 -2.66
N GLN A 10 -10.81 -8.54 -2.52
CA GLN A 10 -10.17 -9.36 -1.49
C GLN A 10 -8.75 -8.88 -1.23
N THR A 11 -8.24 -9.21 -0.05
CA THR A 11 -6.81 -9.18 0.29
C THR A 11 -6.39 -10.61 0.71
N PRO A 12 -5.16 -11.07 0.39
CA PRO A 12 -4.11 -10.31 -0.26
C PRO A 12 -4.37 -10.03 -1.75
N MET A 13 -3.92 -8.89 -2.24
CA MET A 13 -4.03 -8.47 -3.64
C MET A 13 -3.10 -9.27 -4.53
N GLU A 14 -3.61 -9.72 -5.67
CA GLU A 14 -2.84 -10.47 -6.69
C GLU A 14 -2.49 -9.61 -7.92
N HIS A 15 -3.25 -8.55 -8.17
CA HIS A 15 -3.06 -7.63 -9.29
C HIS A 15 -3.35 -6.18 -8.86
N LEU A 16 -2.63 -5.21 -9.44
CA LEU A 16 -2.90 -3.79 -9.27
C LEU A 16 -3.53 -3.20 -10.55
N TRP A 17 -4.29 -2.12 -10.38
CA TRP A 17 -4.85 -1.35 -11.48
C TRP A 17 -4.91 0.12 -11.12
N ASP A 18 -4.87 0.97 -12.14
CA ASP A 18 -5.02 2.42 -12.03
C ASP A 18 -6.13 2.92 -12.95
N SER A 19 -6.08 4.20 -13.35
CA SER A 19 -7.07 4.78 -14.26
C SER A 19 -6.97 4.28 -15.71
N ASP A 20 -5.82 3.76 -16.11
CA ASP A 20 -5.51 3.30 -17.46
C ASP A 20 -5.73 1.79 -17.60
N GLY A 21 -5.77 1.06 -16.48
CA GLY A 21 -6.23 -0.33 -16.43
C GLY A 21 -5.35 -1.19 -15.55
N ASP A 22 -5.23 -2.47 -15.89
CA ASP A 22 -4.39 -3.41 -15.17
C ASP A 22 -2.91 -3.07 -15.34
N MET A 23 -2.18 -3.05 -14.22
CA MET A 23 -0.76 -2.79 -14.20
C MET A 23 0.02 -4.10 -14.29
N SER A 24 1.09 -4.10 -15.08
CA SER A 24 2.07 -5.19 -15.12
C SER A 24 3.05 -5.13 -13.94
N ALA A 25 2.51 -5.05 -12.72
CA ALA A 25 3.26 -5.06 -11.47
C ALA A 25 3.14 -6.42 -10.78
N SER A 26 4.22 -6.86 -10.14
CA SER A 26 4.26 -8.10 -9.38
C SER A 26 4.48 -7.83 -7.89
N ARG A 27 3.78 -8.60 -7.04
CA ARG A 27 3.96 -8.58 -5.60
C ARG A 27 5.33 -9.15 -5.24
N GLY A 28 6.11 -8.36 -4.52
CA GLY A 28 7.38 -8.73 -3.91
C GLY A 28 7.23 -9.00 -2.42
N ASN A 29 8.25 -8.60 -1.66
CA ASN A 29 8.33 -8.83 -0.23
C ASN A 29 7.35 -7.96 0.57
N ASP A 30 6.93 -8.47 1.72
CA ASP A 30 6.27 -7.65 2.73
C ASP A 30 7.25 -6.61 3.29
N LEU A 31 6.73 -5.42 3.63
CA LEU A 31 7.51 -4.27 4.06
C LEU A 31 7.14 -3.87 5.49
N GLY A 32 8.14 -3.56 6.30
CA GLY A 32 7.97 -2.99 7.62
C GLY A 32 8.33 -1.51 7.65
N THR A 33 8.42 -0.98 8.87
CA THR A 33 8.74 0.44 9.07
C THR A 33 10.11 0.80 8.51
N PHE A 34 11.08 -0.11 8.63
CA PHE A 34 12.45 0.14 8.21
C PHE A 34 12.57 0.25 6.69
N GLU A 35 11.99 -0.71 5.96
CA GLU A 35 12.09 -0.80 4.51
C GLU A 35 11.38 0.36 3.84
N ILE A 36 10.17 0.71 4.30
CA ILE A 36 9.42 1.85 3.74
C ILE A 36 10.18 3.15 3.98
N ARG A 37 10.78 3.33 5.17
CA ARG A 37 11.59 4.50 5.45
C ARG A 37 12.83 4.59 4.54
N ASP A 38 13.43 3.46 4.18
CA ASP A 38 14.56 3.45 3.23
C ASP A 38 14.12 3.83 1.81
N LEU A 39 12.99 3.28 1.36
CA LEU A 39 12.39 3.65 0.07
C LEU A 39 12.07 5.15 0.00
N LEU A 40 11.48 5.72 1.06
CA LEU A 40 11.17 7.15 1.13
C LEU A 40 12.41 8.03 1.03
N ARG A 41 13.54 7.59 1.59
CA ARG A 41 14.81 8.34 1.51
C ARG A 41 15.41 8.36 0.12
N ARG A 42 15.14 7.32 -0.68
CA ARG A 42 15.57 7.24 -2.09
C ARG A 42 14.75 8.16 -2.98
N GLY A 43 13.54 8.54 -2.54
CA GLY A 43 12.66 9.48 -3.24
C GLY A 43 11.74 8.83 -4.27
N ASP A 44 11.92 7.54 -4.53
CA ASP A 44 11.21 6.81 -5.57
C ASP A 44 10.25 5.81 -4.91
N LEU A 45 9.04 6.23 -4.55
CA LEU A 45 7.94 5.30 -4.31
C LEU A 45 6.56 5.94 -4.46
N GLN A 46 5.60 5.11 -4.83
CA GLN A 46 4.18 5.46 -4.89
C GLN A 46 3.41 4.62 -3.86
N PHE A 47 2.59 5.25 -3.02
CA PHE A 47 1.69 4.51 -2.12
C PHE A 47 0.35 4.23 -2.80
N VAL A 48 -0.17 3.03 -2.54
CA VAL A 48 -1.53 2.63 -2.91
C VAL A 48 -2.19 1.99 -1.71
N VAL A 49 -3.39 2.44 -1.34
CA VAL A 49 -4.20 1.81 -0.29
C VAL A 49 -5.25 0.92 -0.91
N ALA A 50 -5.32 -0.33 -0.44
CA ALA A 50 -6.33 -1.30 -0.78
C ALA A 50 -7.19 -1.58 0.46
N GLU A 51 -8.47 -1.22 0.38
CA GLU A 51 -9.47 -1.52 1.40
C GLU A 51 -10.63 -2.25 0.72
N VAL A 52 -10.99 -3.42 1.26
CA VAL A 52 -12.04 -4.27 0.66
C VAL A 52 -13.35 -3.51 0.58
N GLY A 53 -13.99 -3.55 -0.60
CA GLY A 53 -15.23 -2.84 -0.87
C GLY A 53 -15.06 -1.39 -1.34
N THR A 54 -13.83 -0.85 -1.38
CA THR A 54 -13.54 0.49 -1.89
C THR A 54 -12.65 0.45 -3.14
N PHE A 55 -12.41 1.61 -3.77
CA PHE A 55 -11.49 1.73 -4.89
C PHE A 55 -10.04 1.82 -4.40
N LEU A 56 -9.09 1.31 -5.21
CA LEU A 56 -7.67 1.55 -4.94
C LEU A 56 -7.39 3.05 -4.83
N LYS A 57 -6.82 3.46 -3.70
CA LYS A 57 -6.51 4.86 -3.42
C LYS A 57 -5.03 5.10 -3.64
N TRP A 58 -4.72 5.70 -4.78
CA TRP A 58 -3.39 6.15 -5.16
C TRP A 58 -3.05 7.46 -4.45
N ILE A 59 -1.97 7.46 -3.68
CA ILE A 59 -1.52 8.66 -2.94
C ILE A 59 -0.64 9.50 -3.85
N PRO A 60 -0.91 10.80 -4.07
CA PRO A 60 -0.07 11.61 -4.93
C PRO A 60 1.40 11.60 -4.50
N PHE A 61 2.35 11.54 -5.46
CA PHE A 61 3.79 11.53 -5.17
C PHE A 61 4.23 12.64 -4.20
N GLY A 62 3.68 13.85 -4.35
CA GLY A 62 3.97 14.99 -3.49
C GLY A 62 3.46 14.85 -2.04
N GLU A 63 2.62 13.86 -1.77
CA GLU A 63 2.00 13.60 -0.46
C GLU A 63 2.56 12.34 0.21
N THR A 64 3.30 11.49 -0.51
CA THR A 64 3.83 10.20 -0.04
C THR A 64 4.54 10.30 1.31
N PHE A 65 5.43 11.28 1.49
CA PHE A 65 6.17 11.46 2.75
C PHE A 65 5.26 11.89 3.92
N GLU A 66 4.35 12.83 3.68
CA GLU A 66 3.41 13.30 4.70
C GLU A 66 2.42 12.20 5.07
N PHE A 67 1.93 11.45 4.09
CA PHE A 67 1.06 10.30 4.29
C PHE A 67 1.75 9.23 5.14
N TRP A 68 3.00 8.87 4.83
CA TRP A 68 3.79 7.98 5.68
C TRP A 68 3.89 8.48 7.13
N ARG A 69 4.27 9.74 7.31
CA ARG A 69 4.58 10.32 8.62
C ARG A 69 3.34 10.38 9.52
N ARG A 70 2.18 10.70 8.96
CA ARG A 70 0.95 10.98 9.71
C ARG A 70 0.04 9.77 9.86
N GLU A 71 0.06 8.88 8.86
CA GLU A 71 -0.85 7.76 8.78
C GLU A 71 -0.10 6.43 8.91
N VAL A 72 0.65 6.04 7.89
CA VAL A 72 1.12 4.66 7.71
C VAL A 72 2.04 4.21 8.84
N ARG A 73 2.95 5.08 9.31
CA ARG A 73 3.93 4.74 10.35
C ARG A 73 3.27 4.28 11.66
N LEU A 74 2.06 4.74 11.96
CA LEU A 74 1.36 4.40 13.20
C LEU A 74 0.49 3.14 13.08
N HIS A 75 0.20 2.71 11.85
CA HIS A 75 -0.75 1.64 11.57
C HIS A 75 -0.11 0.44 10.87
N ILE A 76 1.21 0.43 10.66
CA ILE A 76 1.86 -0.65 9.93
C ILE A 76 2.11 -1.89 10.80
N VAL A 77 1.78 -3.06 10.25
CA VAL A 77 2.13 -4.36 10.82
C VAL A 77 3.53 -4.73 10.35
N GLU A 78 4.42 -5.05 11.30
CA GLU A 78 5.77 -5.50 10.95
C GLU A 78 5.74 -6.91 10.29
N PRO A 79 6.52 -7.17 9.23
CA PRO A 79 6.51 -8.45 8.51
C PRO A 79 6.84 -9.67 9.38
N SER A 80 7.56 -9.46 10.49
CA SER A 80 7.91 -10.52 11.45
C SER A 80 6.77 -10.89 12.41
N ALA A 81 5.64 -10.19 12.37
CA ALA A 81 4.51 -10.48 13.23
C ALA A 81 3.68 -11.64 12.66
N ASP A 82 3.53 -12.71 13.44
CA ASP A 82 2.68 -13.86 13.09
C ASP A 82 1.17 -13.51 13.05
N GLY A 83 0.80 -12.38 13.66
CA GLY A 83 -0.55 -11.84 13.72
C GLY A 83 -0.56 -10.47 14.40
N PHE A 84 -1.72 -9.82 14.44
CA PHE A 84 -1.89 -8.52 15.07
C PHE A 84 -3.31 -8.35 15.59
N PHE A 85 -3.49 -7.55 16.64
CA PHE A 85 -4.81 -7.14 17.12
C PHE A 85 -5.06 -5.70 16.71
N LEU A 86 -6.27 -5.40 16.25
CA LEU A 86 -6.63 -4.05 15.81
C LEU A 86 -6.58 -3.04 16.96
N GLU A 87 -6.89 -3.49 18.19
CA GLU A 87 -6.84 -2.70 19.43
C GLU A 87 -5.44 -2.14 19.73
N ASP A 88 -4.38 -2.72 19.16
CA ASP A 88 -3.00 -2.24 19.31
C ASP A 88 -2.71 -1.02 18.41
N TYR A 89 -3.60 -0.70 17.48
CA TYR A 89 -3.43 0.38 16.51
C TYR A 89 -4.45 1.52 16.72
N PRO A 90 -4.06 2.78 16.46
CA PRO A 90 -4.99 3.89 16.60
C PRO A 90 -6.22 3.72 15.71
N ASN A 91 -7.40 4.02 16.26
CA ASN A 91 -8.70 3.86 15.57
C ASN A 91 -8.98 2.43 15.08
N GLU A 92 -8.31 1.42 15.65
CA GLU A 92 -8.59 0.01 15.42
C GLU A 92 -8.46 -0.45 13.97
N TYR A 93 -7.47 0.08 13.23
CA TYR A 93 -7.14 -0.42 11.90
C TYR A 93 -5.62 -0.54 11.71
N ALA A 94 -5.21 -1.41 10.80
CA ALA A 94 -3.80 -1.61 10.47
C ALA A 94 -3.57 -1.81 8.97
N TYR A 95 -2.34 -1.61 8.53
CA TYR A 95 -1.88 -1.89 7.17
C TYR A 95 -0.89 -3.04 7.17
N ARG A 96 -1.12 -4.02 6.30
CA ARG A 96 -0.05 -4.90 5.80
C ARG A 96 0.54 -4.27 4.55
N ALA A 97 1.85 -4.03 4.55
CA ALA A 97 2.53 -3.41 3.43
C ALA A 97 3.27 -4.46 2.59
N SER A 98 3.22 -4.32 1.27
CA SER A 98 4.02 -5.13 0.34
C SER A 98 4.63 -4.26 -0.75
N LEU A 99 5.83 -4.64 -1.18
CA LEU A 99 6.49 -4.03 -2.32
C LEU A 99 5.89 -4.59 -3.61
N TRP A 100 5.65 -3.72 -4.57
CA TRP A 100 5.23 -4.07 -5.91
C TRP A 100 6.19 -3.46 -6.92
N GLN A 101 6.64 -4.26 -7.87
CA GLN A 101 7.60 -3.84 -8.89
C GLN A 101 7.01 -4.06 -10.28
N SER A 102 7.13 -3.02 -11.11
CA SER A 102 6.92 -3.02 -12.55
C SER A 102 8.27 -2.75 -13.22
N ALA A 103 8.45 -3.18 -14.47
CA ALA A 103 9.73 -3.07 -15.17
C ALA A 103 10.14 -1.60 -15.43
N ASP A 104 9.17 -0.71 -15.62
CA ASP A 104 9.38 0.66 -16.09
C ASP A 104 8.91 1.74 -15.10
N ASP A 105 8.32 1.35 -13.97
CA ASP A 105 7.73 2.28 -13.00
C ASP A 105 8.52 2.38 -11.69
N CYS A 106 8.27 3.46 -10.95
CA CYS A 106 8.73 3.56 -9.56
C CYS A 106 8.16 2.41 -8.71
N PRO A 107 8.87 1.95 -7.66
CA PRO A 107 8.36 0.92 -6.79
C PRO A 107 7.06 1.39 -6.12
N ILE A 108 6.09 0.48 -6.07
CA ILE A 108 4.79 0.72 -5.45
C ILE A 108 4.80 0.07 -4.08
N VAL A 109 4.37 0.81 -3.06
CA VAL A 109 4.08 0.25 -1.74
C VAL A 109 2.57 0.12 -1.62
N LEU A 110 2.10 -1.12 -1.72
CA LEU A 110 0.70 -1.44 -1.49
C LEU A 110 0.46 -1.58 0.01
N LEU A 111 -0.57 -0.91 0.51
CA LEU A 111 -1.02 -0.92 1.90
C LEU A 111 -2.42 -1.56 1.95
N GLU A 112 -2.47 -2.79 2.43
CA GLU A 112 -3.71 -3.55 2.59
C GLU A 112 -4.31 -3.21 3.95
N MET A 113 -5.43 -2.51 3.96
CA MET A 113 -6.09 -2.02 5.16
C MET A 113 -6.96 -3.11 5.78
N HIS A 114 -6.83 -3.29 7.09
CA HIS A 114 -7.62 -4.20 7.92
C HIS A 114 -8.34 -3.41 9.00
N HIS A 115 -9.64 -3.63 9.14
CA HIS A 115 -10.56 -3.07 10.14
C HIS A 115 -11.38 -4.19 10.79
#